data_AF-A0A2E4DBT2-F1
#
_entry.id   AF-A0A2E4DBT2-F1
#
_cell.length_a   1.000
_cell.length_b   1.000
_cell.length_c   1.000
_cell.angle_alpha   90.00
_cell.angle_beta   90.00
_cell.angle_gamma   90.00
#
_symmetry.space_group_name_H-M   'P 1'
#
loop_
_entity.id
_entity.type
_entity.pdbx_description
1 polymer ?
#
loop_
_entity_poly.entity_id
_entity_poly.type
_entity_poly.pdbx_seq_one_letter_code
_entity_poly.pdbx_strand_id
1 'polypeptide(L)'
;MKSLLISLFITNICFATFPLIDVQNLEGEYLEGAGRAHADKAYYVLPVAKIRHENIDLTFSKKDKSLVIQDPSTSVELDVDLSFLNVLQAFTFKNLNIKSTSKLFTITSSNLDVYVEPKKYEIEDFLIETDVRNIPTSDDDDITILDGIILKGRLLADKLNFGDYDDIVFDYMLAENPDFKQELKLLSQALTNKVIAIPMIIRHLNFEADKGKLYGKALVDSYINLWFRVWGDIKSNEETHQVIIHLSKAKLGIFSVTETVLKSVKNMKLDKVSVDVKKRTITIDF
;
A
#
# COMPACT_ATOMS: atom_id res chain seq x y z
N MET A 1 17.28 -19.35 -32.41
CA MET A 1 17.98 -19.65 -31.14
C MET A 1 17.95 -18.49 -30.16
N LYS A 2 18.41 -17.27 -30.50
CA LYS A 2 18.31 -16.09 -29.60
C LYS A 2 16.87 -15.69 -29.26
N SER A 3 15.94 -15.82 -30.19
CA SER A 3 14.49 -15.59 -30.00
C SER A 3 13.79 -16.65 -29.14
N LEU A 4 14.34 -17.87 -29.04
CA LEU A 4 13.80 -18.95 -28.19
C LEU A 4 14.27 -18.78 -26.73
N LEU A 5 15.48 -18.27 -26.52
CA LEU A 5 16.00 -17.94 -25.19
C LEU A 5 15.26 -16.74 -24.57
N ILE A 6 14.91 -15.74 -25.39
CA ILE A 6 14.16 -14.56 -24.94
C ILE A 6 12.72 -14.95 -24.56
N SER A 7 12.08 -15.91 -25.24
CA SER A 7 10.75 -16.40 -24.82
C SER A 7 10.80 -17.21 -23.52
N LEU A 8 11.88 -17.97 -23.28
CA LEU A 8 12.10 -18.70 -22.02
C LEU A 8 12.41 -17.81 -20.81
N PHE A 9 12.94 -16.59 -21.03
CA PHE A 9 13.14 -15.61 -19.95
C PHE A 9 11.85 -14.88 -19.59
N ILE A 10 10.98 -14.59 -20.57
CA ILE A 10 9.70 -13.88 -20.34
C ILE A 10 8.71 -14.78 -19.59
N THR A 11 8.73 -16.10 -19.81
CA THR A 11 7.87 -17.04 -19.06
C THR A 11 8.33 -17.30 -17.63
N ASN A 12 9.51 -16.85 -17.18
CA ASN A 12 9.95 -17.05 -15.78
C ASN A 12 9.66 -15.85 -14.86
N ILE A 13 9.29 -14.69 -15.42
CA ILE A 13 9.07 -13.47 -14.63
C ILE A 13 7.60 -13.38 -14.14
N CYS A 14 6.68 -14.17 -14.72
CA CYS A 14 5.29 -14.27 -14.28
C CYS A 14 5.02 -15.38 -13.23
N PHE A 15 6.01 -16.20 -12.84
CA PHE A 15 5.85 -17.31 -11.88
C PHE A 15 6.78 -17.18 -10.66
N ALA A 16 7.09 -15.97 -10.22
CA ALA A 16 7.92 -15.81 -9.03
C ALA A 16 7.12 -16.22 -7.78
N THR A 17 7.43 -17.39 -7.22
CA THR A 17 7.08 -17.78 -5.84
C THR A 17 7.44 -16.67 -4.87
N PHE A 18 6.72 -16.60 -3.74
CA PHE A 18 7.14 -15.75 -2.61
C PHE A 18 8.63 -15.93 -2.35
N PRO A 19 9.46 -14.89 -2.55
CA PRO A 19 10.87 -15.00 -2.24
C PRO A 19 11.01 -15.27 -0.74
N LEU A 20 11.87 -16.20 -0.33
CA LEU A 20 12.12 -16.41 1.09
C LEU A 20 12.97 -15.23 1.58
N ILE A 21 12.33 -14.34 2.34
CA ILE A 21 12.93 -13.10 2.85
C ILE A 21 12.70 -13.06 4.36
N ASP A 22 13.74 -12.76 5.11
CA ASP A 22 13.65 -12.44 6.55
C ASP A 22 14.56 -11.24 6.82
N VAL A 23 13.97 -10.07 7.01
CA VAL A 23 14.66 -8.81 7.30
C VAL A 23 14.15 -8.30 8.64
N GLN A 24 15.09 -7.98 9.53
CA GLN A 24 14.78 -7.53 10.89
C GLN A 24 15.32 -6.13 11.14
N ASN A 25 14.52 -5.31 11.82
CA ASN A 25 14.85 -3.95 12.23
C ASN A 25 15.39 -3.09 11.08
N LEU A 26 14.74 -3.14 9.91
CA LEU A 26 15.09 -2.23 8.83
C LEU A 26 14.61 -0.82 9.20
N GLU A 27 15.51 0.14 9.14
CA GLU A 27 15.22 1.58 9.26
C GLU A 27 15.68 2.28 8.00
N GLY A 28 14.96 3.29 7.54
CA GLY A 28 15.39 3.97 6.33
C GLY A 28 14.53 5.16 5.94
N GLU A 29 15.05 5.86 4.94
CA GLU A 29 14.43 7.03 4.35
C GLU A 29 14.60 7.02 2.83
N TYR A 30 13.61 7.55 2.14
CA TYR A 30 13.65 7.88 0.73
C TYR A 30 13.19 9.32 0.58
N LEU A 31 14.06 10.18 0.08
CA LEU A 31 13.86 11.62 -0.06
C LEU A 31 14.46 12.09 -1.38
N GLU A 32 13.72 12.94 -2.11
CA GLU A 32 14.23 13.64 -3.30
C GLU A 32 14.85 12.72 -4.39
N GLY A 33 14.36 11.48 -4.50
CA GLY A 33 14.86 10.54 -5.51
C GLY A 33 16.03 9.65 -5.07
N ALA A 34 16.52 9.79 -3.84
CA ALA A 34 17.53 8.93 -3.25
C ALA A 34 17.04 8.35 -1.92
N GLY A 35 17.50 7.15 -1.57
CA GLY A 35 17.15 6.50 -0.32
C GLY A 35 18.32 5.79 0.32
N ARG A 36 18.21 5.64 1.64
CA ARG A 36 19.15 4.91 2.48
C ARG A 36 18.36 4.07 3.46
N ALA A 37 18.80 2.85 3.69
CA ALA A 37 18.23 2.01 4.72
C ALA A 37 19.33 1.18 5.39
N HIS A 38 19.12 0.87 6.66
CA HIS A 38 19.99 0.02 7.46
C HIS A 38 19.17 -1.16 8.00
N ALA A 39 19.70 -2.37 7.95
CA ALA A 39 19.13 -3.54 8.61
C ALA A 39 20.17 -4.26 9.46
N ASP A 40 19.77 -4.65 10.67
CA ASP A 40 20.60 -5.48 11.55
C ASP A 40 20.93 -6.83 10.89
N LYS A 41 19.92 -7.42 10.23
CA LYS A 41 20.02 -8.73 9.57
C LYS A 41 19.12 -8.80 8.37
N ALA A 42 19.62 -9.44 7.31
CA ALA A 42 18.78 -9.87 6.21
C ALA A 42 19.17 -11.25 5.68
N TYR A 43 18.15 -11.99 5.29
CA TYR A 43 18.25 -13.28 4.64
C TYR A 43 17.40 -13.30 3.38
N TYR A 44 18.01 -13.76 2.29
CA TYR A 44 17.35 -13.89 0.99
C TYR A 44 17.66 -15.25 0.38
N VAL A 45 16.63 -15.89 -0.19
CA VAL A 45 16.80 -17.04 -1.09
C VAL A 45 16.34 -16.62 -2.48
N LEU A 46 17.32 -16.49 -3.37
CA LEU A 46 17.14 -16.26 -4.80
C LEU A 46 17.29 -17.59 -5.54
N PRO A 47 16.79 -17.71 -6.80
CA PRO A 47 16.86 -18.96 -7.57
C PRO A 47 18.26 -19.58 -7.67
N VAL A 48 19.32 -18.76 -7.66
CA VAL A 48 20.72 -19.19 -7.85
C VAL A 48 21.61 -18.94 -6.64
N ALA A 49 21.11 -18.29 -5.58
CA ALA A 49 21.94 -17.86 -4.46
C ALA A 49 21.15 -17.80 -3.15
N LYS A 50 21.83 -18.17 -2.05
CA LYS A 50 21.36 -17.90 -0.69
C LYS A 50 22.28 -16.85 -0.10
N ILE A 51 21.69 -15.74 0.33
CA ILE A 51 22.44 -14.57 0.75
C ILE A 51 22.09 -14.30 2.22
N ARG A 52 23.11 -14.17 3.06
CA ARG A 52 22.97 -13.82 4.48
C ARG A 52 23.90 -12.66 4.76
N HIS A 53 23.40 -11.66 5.46
CA HIS A 53 24.20 -10.54 5.89
C HIS A 53 23.84 -10.14 7.33
N GLU A 54 24.81 -9.53 8.00
CA GLU A 54 24.65 -8.84 9.28
C GLU A 54 25.13 -7.40 9.10
N ASN A 55 24.39 -6.43 9.63
CA ASN A 55 24.63 -4.99 9.51
C ASN A 55 24.74 -4.55 8.05
N ILE A 56 23.60 -4.55 7.35
CA ILE A 56 23.52 -4.14 5.95
C ILE A 56 23.16 -2.67 5.85
N ASP A 57 23.91 -1.95 5.03
CA ASP A 57 23.52 -0.64 4.54
C ASP A 57 23.08 -0.75 3.07
N LEU A 58 21.90 -0.22 2.79
CA LEU A 58 21.32 -0.09 1.46
C LEU A 58 21.34 1.39 1.08
N THR A 59 21.87 1.71 -0.08
CA THR A 59 21.73 3.04 -0.69
C THR A 59 21.16 2.87 -2.08
N PHE A 60 20.13 3.62 -2.43
CA PHE A 60 19.52 3.52 -3.75
C PHE A 60 19.21 4.89 -4.34
N SER A 61 19.39 5.02 -5.65
CA SER A 61 19.13 6.25 -6.40
C SER A 61 18.22 5.95 -7.56
N LYS A 62 17.06 6.60 -7.59
CA LYS A 62 16.13 6.52 -8.72
C LYS A 62 16.70 7.24 -9.94
N LYS A 63 17.41 8.35 -9.72
CA LYS A 63 18.03 9.14 -10.79
C LYS A 63 19.14 8.34 -11.48
N ASP A 64 19.97 7.68 -10.68
CA ASP A 64 21.14 6.94 -11.17
C ASP A 64 20.79 5.48 -11.48
N LYS A 65 19.55 5.06 -11.20
CA LYS A 65 19.05 3.68 -11.36
C LYS A 65 19.96 2.65 -10.71
N SER A 66 20.43 2.97 -9.50
CA SER A 66 21.38 2.14 -8.78
C SER A 66 20.85 1.72 -7.42
N LEU A 67 21.22 0.51 -7.02
CA LEU A 67 21.04 -0.03 -5.67
C LEU A 67 22.40 -0.58 -5.22
N VAL A 68 22.92 -0.01 -4.15
CA VAL A 68 24.16 -0.42 -3.50
C VAL A 68 23.80 -1.11 -2.19
N ILE A 69 24.28 -2.34 -2.02
CA ILE A 69 24.12 -3.17 -0.83
C ILE A 69 25.50 -3.36 -0.22
N GLN A 70 25.69 -2.91 1.01
CA GLN A 70 26.98 -2.94 1.70
C GLN A 70 26.84 -3.68 3.03
N ASP A 71 27.83 -4.50 3.34
CA ASP A 71 28.09 -5.03 4.67
C ASP A 71 29.59 -4.77 5.00
N PRO A 72 30.07 -5.07 6.23
CA PRO A 72 31.47 -4.80 6.60
C PRO A 72 32.54 -5.45 5.70
N SER A 73 32.17 -6.45 4.89
CA SER A 73 33.06 -7.28 4.10
C SER A 73 32.82 -7.22 2.59
N THR A 74 31.64 -6.78 2.16
CA THR A 74 31.15 -6.91 0.78
C THR A 74 30.38 -5.66 0.38
N SER A 75 30.57 -5.20 -0.86
CA SER A 75 29.74 -4.18 -1.50
C SER A 75 29.29 -4.71 -2.85
N VAL A 76 27.98 -4.68 -3.10
CA VAL A 76 27.36 -5.04 -4.38
C VAL A 76 26.60 -3.84 -4.91
N GLU A 77 26.87 -3.46 -6.15
CA GLU A 77 26.13 -2.42 -6.86
C GLU A 77 25.33 -3.07 -8.00
N LEU A 78 24.06 -2.75 -8.07
CA LEU A 78 23.10 -3.28 -9.03
C LEU A 78 22.48 -2.13 -9.81
N ASP A 79 22.44 -2.25 -11.13
CA ASP A 79 21.63 -1.39 -11.98
C ASP A 79 20.16 -1.84 -11.89
N VAL A 80 19.33 -1.08 -11.18
CA VAL A 80 17.92 -1.40 -10.92
C VAL A 80 17.04 -0.23 -11.29
N ASP A 81 15.99 -0.51 -12.07
CA ASP A 81 14.94 0.48 -12.33
C ASP A 81 13.98 0.57 -11.13
N LEU A 82 14.05 1.67 -10.39
CA LEU A 82 13.24 1.92 -9.20
C LEU A 82 11.96 2.72 -9.50
N SER A 83 11.45 2.66 -10.74
CA SER A 83 10.22 3.36 -11.14
C SER A 83 8.97 2.94 -10.37
N PHE A 84 8.96 1.78 -9.71
CA PHE A 84 7.87 1.41 -8.78
C PHE A 84 7.74 2.40 -7.61
N LEU A 85 8.83 3.09 -7.23
CA LEU A 85 8.80 4.16 -6.23
C LEU A 85 8.15 5.45 -6.77
N ASN A 86 7.76 5.55 -8.04
CA ASN A 86 7.02 6.72 -8.56
C ASN A 86 5.74 7.02 -7.76
N VAL A 87 5.14 5.98 -7.17
CA VAL A 87 3.92 6.12 -6.36
C VAL A 87 4.20 6.84 -5.03
N LEU A 88 5.44 6.76 -4.53
CA LEU A 88 5.86 7.32 -3.24
C LEU A 88 6.93 8.39 -3.46
N GLN A 89 6.62 9.67 -3.25
CA GLN A 89 7.62 10.73 -3.43
C GLN A 89 8.73 10.68 -2.38
N ALA A 90 8.32 10.43 -1.13
CA ALA A 90 9.20 10.25 0.00
C ALA A 90 8.54 9.33 1.04
N PHE A 91 9.35 8.57 1.76
CA PHE A 91 8.87 7.79 2.90
C PHE A 91 10.01 7.55 3.88
N THR A 92 9.69 7.47 5.16
CA THR A 92 10.63 7.07 6.22
C THR A 92 9.97 6.00 7.08
N PHE A 93 10.74 5.04 7.55
CA PHE A 93 10.22 3.93 8.34
C PHE A 93 11.24 3.51 9.39
N LYS A 94 10.74 2.95 10.49
CA LYS A 94 11.56 2.47 11.61
C LYS A 94 11.05 1.13 12.10
N ASN A 95 11.99 0.24 12.45
CA ASN A 95 11.72 -1.11 12.90
C ASN A 95 10.84 -1.90 11.92
N LEU A 96 11.09 -1.75 10.63
CA LEU A 96 10.38 -2.53 9.61
C LEU A 96 10.91 -3.97 9.63
N ASN A 97 10.02 -4.92 9.89
CA ASN A 97 10.31 -6.34 9.75
C ASN A 97 9.54 -6.89 8.55
N ILE A 98 10.25 -7.60 7.68
CA ILE A 98 9.69 -8.26 6.51
C ILE A 98 9.96 -9.74 6.63
N LYS A 99 8.91 -10.55 6.58
CA LYS A 99 9.02 -12.00 6.58
C LYS A 99 8.18 -12.58 5.45
N SER A 100 8.81 -13.41 4.64
CA SER A 100 8.19 -14.03 3.47
C SER A 100 8.59 -15.50 3.41
N THR A 101 7.60 -16.36 3.23
CA THR A 101 7.72 -17.81 3.04
C THR A 101 6.82 -18.21 1.88
N SER A 102 6.83 -19.49 1.47
CA SER A 102 5.98 -19.97 0.37
C SER A 102 4.48 -19.77 0.57
N LYS A 103 4.00 -19.58 1.81
CA LYS A 103 2.56 -19.45 2.13
C LYS A 103 2.21 -18.32 3.11
N LEU A 104 3.17 -17.50 3.50
CA LEU A 104 2.99 -16.40 4.45
C LEU A 104 3.88 -15.24 4.06
N PHE A 105 3.30 -14.05 3.99
CA PHE A 105 4.04 -12.80 3.84
C PHE A 105 3.55 -11.80 4.88
N THR A 106 4.46 -11.18 5.60
CA THR A 106 4.17 -10.17 6.61
C THR A 106 5.16 -9.01 6.53
N ILE A 107 4.64 -7.79 6.51
CA ILE A 107 5.40 -6.56 6.74
C ILE A 107 4.85 -5.93 8.02
N THR A 108 5.70 -5.64 8.98
CA THR A 108 5.33 -4.92 10.21
C THR A 108 6.23 -3.72 10.41
N SER A 109 5.69 -2.61 10.88
CA SER A 109 6.48 -1.44 11.26
C SER A 109 5.84 -0.77 12.46
N SER A 110 6.66 -0.28 13.40
CA SER A 110 6.15 0.57 14.48
C SER A 110 5.68 1.92 13.95
N ASN A 111 6.40 2.49 12.99
CA ASN A 111 6.09 3.79 12.39
C ASN A 111 6.45 3.79 10.90
N LEU A 112 5.57 4.36 10.09
CA LEU A 112 5.78 4.60 8.66
C LEU A 112 5.23 5.98 8.30
N ASP A 113 6.11 6.88 7.92
CA ASP A 113 5.74 8.18 7.40
C ASP A 113 5.81 8.13 5.87
N VAL A 114 4.70 8.43 5.20
CA VAL A 114 4.61 8.47 3.73
C VAL A 114 4.26 9.88 3.29
N TYR A 115 4.94 10.37 2.27
CA TYR A 115 4.62 11.63 1.61
C TYR A 115 4.04 11.38 0.22
N VAL A 116 2.78 11.77 0.05
CA VAL A 116 2.07 11.80 -1.24
C VAL A 116 1.54 13.21 -1.43
N GLU A 117 2.17 13.96 -2.33
CA GLU A 117 1.92 15.40 -2.50
C GLU A 117 0.41 15.73 -2.59
N PRO A 118 -0.06 16.76 -1.85
CA PRO A 118 0.68 17.66 -0.95
C PRO A 118 0.73 17.19 0.51
N LYS A 119 0.40 15.92 0.81
CA LYS A 119 0.11 15.45 2.17
C LYS A 119 1.16 14.48 2.71
N LYS A 120 1.48 14.64 3.99
CA LYS A 120 2.18 13.65 4.80
C LYS A 120 1.15 12.77 5.52
N TYR A 121 1.44 11.49 5.59
CA TYR A 121 0.68 10.46 6.28
C TYR A 121 1.61 9.81 7.30
N GLU A 122 1.22 9.83 8.57
CA GLU A 122 1.98 9.18 9.64
C GLU A 122 1.20 7.96 10.09
N ILE A 123 1.77 6.77 9.93
CA ILE A 123 1.12 5.49 10.22
C ILE A 123 1.82 4.85 11.42
N GLU A 124 1.08 4.61 12.49
CA GLU A 124 1.54 3.93 13.70
C GLU A 124 1.05 2.48 13.70
N ASP A 125 1.94 1.56 14.10
CA ASP A 125 1.72 0.11 14.24
C ASP A 125 1.04 -0.53 13.03
N PHE A 126 1.78 -0.54 11.92
CA PHE A 126 1.33 -1.03 10.63
C PHE A 126 1.64 -2.52 10.45
N LEU A 127 0.68 -3.25 9.88
CA LEU A 127 0.85 -4.64 9.46
C LEU A 127 0.18 -4.87 8.09
N ILE A 128 0.97 -5.35 7.11
CA ILE A 128 0.44 -6.06 5.94
C ILE A 128 0.70 -7.55 6.14
N GLU A 129 -0.32 -8.37 5.95
CA GLU A 129 -0.23 -9.82 6.03
C GLU A 129 -0.92 -10.49 4.85
N THR A 130 -0.35 -11.58 4.36
CA THR A 130 -1.05 -12.59 3.58
C THR A 130 -0.75 -13.96 4.19
N ASP A 131 -1.79 -14.73 4.52
CA ASP A 131 -1.63 -16.10 5.06
C ASP A 131 -2.50 -17.07 4.29
N VAL A 132 -1.86 -17.83 3.40
CA VAL A 132 -2.51 -18.82 2.54
C VAL A 132 -2.20 -20.25 2.95
N ARG A 133 -1.62 -20.47 4.15
CA ARG A 133 -1.26 -21.82 4.65
C ARG A 133 -2.44 -22.79 4.69
N ASN A 134 -3.64 -22.26 4.95
CA ASN A 134 -4.88 -23.01 5.07
C ASN A 134 -5.70 -23.07 3.77
N ILE A 135 -5.20 -22.50 2.67
CA ILE A 135 -5.85 -22.56 1.37
C ILE A 135 -5.29 -23.78 0.64
N PRO A 136 -6.14 -24.73 0.20
CA PRO A 136 -5.68 -25.85 -0.61
C PRO A 136 -5.27 -25.31 -1.98
N THR A 137 -3.98 -25.11 -2.15
CA THR A 137 -3.35 -24.90 -3.45
C THR A 137 -2.79 -26.23 -3.93
N SER A 138 -2.77 -26.47 -5.24
CA SER A 138 -2.00 -27.58 -5.80
C SER A 138 -0.57 -27.47 -5.28
N ASP A 139 0.09 -28.60 -4.99
CA ASP A 139 1.48 -28.58 -4.49
C ASP A 139 2.47 -27.94 -5.49
N ASP A 140 2.06 -27.75 -6.75
CA ASP A 140 2.84 -27.13 -7.83
C ASP A 140 2.38 -25.69 -8.21
N ASP A 141 1.36 -25.11 -7.56
CA ASP A 141 0.92 -23.75 -7.88
C ASP A 141 1.73 -22.72 -7.08
N ASP A 142 2.66 -22.05 -7.77
CA ASP A 142 3.42 -20.93 -7.23
C ASP A 142 2.50 -19.72 -7.02
N ILE A 143 2.14 -19.43 -5.76
CA ILE A 143 1.32 -18.27 -5.40
C ILE A 143 2.20 -17.03 -5.36
N THR A 144 1.85 -15.99 -6.13
CA THR A 144 2.54 -14.70 -6.07
C THR A 144 2.10 -13.87 -4.85
N ILE A 145 2.83 -12.80 -4.53
CA ILE A 145 2.42 -11.84 -3.47
C ILE A 145 1.03 -11.27 -3.77
N LEU A 146 0.76 -10.93 -5.03
CA LEU A 146 -0.52 -10.37 -5.45
C LEU A 146 -1.65 -11.38 -5.26
N ASP A 147 -1.45 -12.64 -5.64
CA ASP A 147 -2.43 -13.70 -5.44
C ASP A 147 -2.68 -13.93 -3.95
N GLY A 148 -1.62 -13.93 -3.14
CA GLY A 148 -1.74 -14.00 -1.68
C GLY A 148 -2.58 -12.86 -1.10
N ILE A 149 -2.39 -11.62 -1.58
CA ILE A 149 -3.20 -10.46 -1.16
C ILE A 149 -4.66 -10.66 -1.57
N ILE A 150 -4.93 -11.09 -2.80
CA ILE A 150 -6.30 -11.29 -3.31
C ILE A 150 -6.99 -12.43 -2.54
N LEU A 151 -6.26 -13.49 -2.22
CA LEU A 151 -6.78 -14.68 -1.54
C LEU A 151 -7.00 -14.47 -0.05
N LYS A 152 -6.04 -13.84 0.66
CA LYS A 152 -6.10 -13.65 2.12
C LYS A 152 -5.25 -12.46 2.62
N GLY A 153 -5.34 -11.32 1.96
CA GLY A 153 -4.63 -10.11 2.35
C GLY A 153 -5.27 -9.39 3.54
N ARG A 154 -4.45 -8.81 4.41
CA ARG A 154 -4.89 -7.95 5.51
C ARG A 154 -3.97 -6.75 5.63
N LEU A 155 -4.55 -5.59 5.84
CA LEU A 155 -3.87 -4.34 6.15
C LEU A 155 -4.46 -3.81 7.45
N LEU A 156 -3.60 -3.69 8.46
CA LEU A 156 -3.93 -3.21 9.79
C LEU A 156 -3.06 -1.99 10.12
N ALA A 157 -3.64 -0.99 10.76
CA ALA A 157 -2.89 0.09 11.41
C ALA A 157 -3.67 0.60 12.61
N ASP A 158 -2.98 0.85 13.73
CA ASP A 158 -3.64 1.36 14.93
C ASP A 158 -4.05 2.82 14.76
N LYS A 159 -3.18 3.61 14.13
CA LYS A 159 -3.44 5.03 13.88
C LYS A 159 -2.83 5.48 12.54
N LEU A 160 -3.59 6.27 11.82
CA LEU A 160 -3.15 7.02 10.64
C LEU A 160 -3.50 8.49 10.87
N ASN A 161 -2.49 9.35 10.93
CA ASN A 161 -2.65 10.79 11.06
C ASN A 161 -2.57 11.44 9.68
N PHE A 162 -3.55 12.30 9.39
CA PHE A 162 -3.54 13.13 8.20
C PHE A 162 -2.99 14.51 8.55
N GLY A 163 -2.26 15.12 7.62
CA GLY A 163 -2.09 16.58 7.63
C GLY A 163 -3.42 17.32 7.45
N ASP A 164 -3.34 18.60 7.12
CA ASP A 164 -4.54 19.45 6.97
C ASP A 164 -5.62 18.84 6.06
N TYR A 165 -6.86 18.94 6.53
CA TYR A 165 -8.03 18.43 5.81
C TYR A 165 -8.40 19.36 4.66
N ASP A 166 -8.78 18.77 3.51
CA ASP A 166 -9.16 19.54 2.33
C ASP A 166 -10.68 19.74 2.30
N ASP A 167 -11.12 20.99 2.23
CA ASP A 167 -12.54 21.38 2.17
C ASP A 167 -13.28 20.70 1.01
N ILE A 168 -12.58 20.35 -0.07
CA ILE A 168 -13.17 19.74 -1.27
C ILE A 168 -13.89 18.40 -1.00
N VAL A 169 -13.51 17.69 0.07
CA VAL A 169 -14.14 16.41 0.44
C VAL A 169 -15.58 16.63 0.91
N PHE A 170 -15.87 17.74 1.60
CA PHE A 170 -17.25 18.04 2.03
C PHE A 170 -18.16 18.38 0.86
N ASP A 171 -17.64 19.06 -0.16
CA ASP A 171 -18.40 19.33 -1.38
C ASP A 171 -18.80 18.03 -2.09
N TYR A 172 -17.89 17.06 -2.14
CA TYR A 172 -18.19 15.73 -2.68
C TYR A 172 -19.24 14.99 -1.87
N MET A 173 -19.13 15.01 -0.53
CA MET A 173 -20.13 14.40 0.34
C MET A 173 -21.50 15.06 0.19
N LEU A 174 -21.57 16.39 0.06
CA LEU A 174 -22.82 17.13 -0.14
C LEU A 174 -23.50 16.78 -1.47
N ALA A 175 -22.71 16.60 -2.52
CA ALA A 175 -23.22 16.15 -3.83
C ALA A 175 -23.72 14.71 -3.78
N GLU A 176 -23.02 13.81 -3.07
CA GLU A 176 -23.38 12.39 -2.97
C GLU A 176 -24.58 12.14 -2.02
N ASN A 177 -24.82 13.03 -1.05
CA ASN A 177 -25.85 12.88 -0.02
C ASN A 177 -26.83 14.06 0.01
N PRO A 178 -27.66 14.26 -1.04
CA PRO A 178 -28.54 15.42 -1.12
C PRO A 178 -29.59 15.48 -0.01
N ASP A 179 -29.99 14.33 0.54
CA ASP A 179 -30.98 14.22 1.61
C ASP A 179 -30.44 14.62 2.99
N PHE A 180 -29.11 14.66 3.15
CA PHE A 180 -28.44 14.99 4.42
C PHE A 180 -27.69 16.33 4.37
N LYS A 181 -28.14 17.25 3.50
CA LYS A 181 -27.47 18.54 3.28
C LYS A 181 -27.37 19.40 4.53
N GLN A 182 -28.37 19.37 5.41
CA GLN A 182 -28.36 20.20 6.62
C GLN A 182 -27.33 19.70 7.62
N GLU A 183 -27.29 18.40 7.85
CA GLU A 183 -26.34 17.72 8.72
C GLU A 183 -24.92 17.95 8.21
N LEU A 184 -24.65 17.73 6.93
CA LEU A 184 -23.33 17.94 6.35
C LEU A 184 -22.87 19.40 6.40
N LYS A 185 -23.79 20.37 6.24
CA LYS A 185 -23.47 21.79 6.41
C LYS A 185 -23.14 22.14 7.86
N LEU A 186 -23.88 21.61 8.83
CA LEU A 186 -23.58 21.81 10.25
C LEU A 186 -22.21 21.22 10.61
N LEU A 187 -21.88 20.06 10.06
CA LEU A 187 -20.58 19.41 10.24
C LEU A 187 -19.45 20.25 9.64
N SER A 188 -19.60 20.69 8.40
CA SER A 188 -18.64 21.58 7.72
C SER A 188 -18.47 22.90 8.48
N GLN A 189 -19.55 23.54 8.92
CA GLN A 189 -19.47 24.78 9.72
C GLN A 189 -18.80 24.55 11.09
N ALA A 190 -19.05 23.41 11.74
CA ALA A 190 -18.39 23.07 12.99
C ALA A 190 -16.88 22.83 12.81
N LEU A 191 -16.42 22.48 11.60
CA LEU A 191 -15.01 22.42 11.22
C LEU A 191 -14.44 23.83 10.96
N THR A 192 -15.12 24.65 10.15
CA THR A 192 -14.62 25.96 9.72
C THR A 192 -14.61 27.01 10.85
N ASN A 193 -15.53 26.91 11.82
CA ASN A 193 -15.70 27.91 12.89
C ASN A 193 -14.81 27.68 14.12
N LYS A 194 -13.84 26.76 14.09
CA LYS A 194 -13.06 26.40 15.28
C LYS A 194 -11.71 27.09 15.38
N VAL A 195 -11.44 27.61 16.58
CA VAL A 195 -10.19 28.22 17.07
C VAL A 195 -9.07 27.17 17.29
N ILE A 196 -9.41 25.88 17.27
CA ILE A 196 -8.47 24.76 17.47
C ILE A 196 -8.68 23.76 16.32
N ALA A 197 -7.64 23.55 15.51
CA ALA A 197 -7.63 22.52 14.47
C ALA A 197 -7.57 21.14 15.14
N ILE A 198 -8.68 20.38 15.12
CA ILE A 198 -8.62 18.96 15.48
C ILE A 198 -8.14 18.20 14.24
N PRO A 199 -6.99 17.51 14.32
CA PRO A 199 -6.49 16.70 13.22
C PRO A 199 -7.47 15.56 12.93
N MET A 200 -7.66 15.24 11.65
CA MET A 200 -8.38 14.03 11.29
C MET A 200 -7.47 12.83 11.57
N ILE A 201 -7.91 11.96 12.47
CA ILE A 201 -7.16 10.77 12.85
C ILE A 201 -7.99 9.56 12.42
N ILE A 202 -7.41 8.64 11.67
CA ILE A 202 -7.99 7.33 11.46
C ILE A 202 -7.43 6.39 12.52
N ARG A 203 -8.30 5.63 13.18
CA ARG A 203 -7.93 4.61 14.17
C ARG A 203 -8.47 3.24 13.77
N HIS A 204 -7.79 2.20 14.25
CA HIS A 204 -8.21 0.80 14.10
C HIS A 204 -8.51 0.45 12.64
N LEU A 205 -7.61 0.89 11.75
CA LEU A 205 -7.70 0.60 10.34
C LEU A 205 -7.60 -0.92 10.16
N ASN A 206 -8.60 -1.50 9.51
CA ASN A 206 -8.60 -2.91 9.18
C ASN A 206 -9.25 -3.10 7.80
N PHE A 207 -8.42 -3.47 6.83
CA PHE A 207 -8.82 -3.86 5.49
C PHE A 207 -8.43 -5.30 5.26
N GLU A 208 -9.37 -6.10 4.76
CA GLU A 208 -9.20 -7.52 4.50
C GLU A 208 -9.66 -7.84 3.08
N ALA A 209 -8.87 -8.65 2.40
CA ALA A 209 -9.20 -9.28 1.15
C ALA A 209 -9.33 -10.80 1.39
N ASP A 210 -10.45 -11.38 0.97
CA ASP A 210 -10.71 -12.82 1.08
C ASP A 210 -11.32 -13.32 -0.22
N LYS A 211 -10.56 -14.15 -0.95
CA LYS A 211 -10.98 -14.72 -2.25
C LYS A 211 -11.52 -13.66 -3.22
N GLY A 212 -10.80 -12.55 -3.35
CA GLY A 212 -11.14 -11.42 -4.21
C GLY A 212 -12.27 -10.53 -3.68
N LYS A 213 -12.80 -10.77 -2.47
CA LYS A 213 -13.72 -9.84 -1.79
C LYS A 213 -12.96 -8.91 -0.89
N LEU A 214 -13.19 -7.61 -1.01
CA LEU A 214 -12.60 -6.57 -0.17
C LEU A 214 -13.61 -6.08 0.86
N TYR A 215 -13.17 -6.01 2.11
CA TYR A 215 -13.87 -5.33 3.19
C TYR A 215 -12.90 -4.44 3.95
N GLY A 216 -13.31 -3.23 4.29
CA GLY A 216 -12.52 -2.33 5.12
C GLY A 216 -13.36 -1.63 6.16
N LYS A 217 -12.78 -1.38 7.31
CA LYS A 217 -13.33 -0.53 8.36
C LYS A 217 -12.23 0.29 9.01
N ALA A 218 -12.58 1.50 9.41
CA ALA A 218 -11.72 2.32 10.24
C ALA A 218 -12.58 3.31 11.02
N LEU A 219 -12.14 3.71 12.21
CA LEU A 219 -12.78 4.79 12.96
C LEU A 219 -12.15 6.10 12.50
N VAL A 220 -12.97 7.02 12.00
CA VAL A 220 -12.52 8.37 11.64
C VAL A 220 -12.80 9.28 12.83
N ASP A 221 -11.77 9.45 13.66
CA ASP A 221 -11.77 10.42 14.74
C ASP A 221 -11.70 11.83 14.13
N SER A 222 -12.79 12.55 14.37
CA SER A 222 -13.04 13.90 13.89
C SER A 222 -14.04 14.55 14.86
N TYR A 223 -14.67 15.65 14.49
CA TYR A 223 -15.74 16.23 15.31
C TYR A 223 -16.99 15.35 15.48
N ILE A 224 -17.06 14.20 14.78
CA ILE A 224 -18.26 13.39 14.63
C ILE A 224 -18.02 11.90 14.97
N ASN A 225 -16.76 11.47 15.12
CA ASN A 225 -16.34 10.09 15.44
C ASN A 225 -17.18 9.03 14.73
N LEU A 226 -16.98 8.88 13.41
CA LEU A 226 -17.78 7.99 12.58
C LEU A 226 -16.95 6.82 12.07
N TRP A 227 -17.59 5.65 12.02
CA TRP A 227 -17.02 4.49 11.35
C TRP A 227 -17.05 4.68 9.84
N PHE A 228 -15.88 4.68 9.22
CA PHE A 228 -15.72 4.43 7.80
C PHE A 228 -15.80 2.93 7.53
N ARG A 229 -16.55 2.56 6.50
CA ARG A 229 -16.65 1.17 6.04
C ARG A 229 -16.67 1.13 4.52
N VAL A 230 -15.95 0.20 3.94
CA VAL A 230 -15.87 -0.01 2.49
C VAL A 230 -16.02 -1.48 2.15
N TRP A 231 -16.62 -1.74 1.00
CA TRP A 231 -16.83 -3.07 0.44
C TRP A 231 -16.53 -3.05 -1.04
N GLY A 232 -15.94 -4.12 -1.54
CA GLY A 232 -15.63 -4.22 -2.95
C GLY A 232 -15.15 -5.60 -3.37
N ASP A 233 -14.59 -5.62 -4.56
CA ASP A 233 -13.98 -6.78 -5.18
C ASP A 233 -12.60 -6.39 -5.71
N ILE A 234 -11.65 -7.31 -5.63
CA ILE A 234 -10.31 -7.16 -6.19
C ILE A 234 -10.09 -8.32 -7.15
N LYS A 235 -9.59 -8.00 -8.35
CA LYS A 235 -9.20 -8.97 -9.36
C LYS A 235 -7.86 -8.58 -9.95
N SER A 236 -7.01 -9.55 -10.22
CA SER A 236 -5.86 -9.41 -11.10
C SER A 236 -6.26 -9.76 -12.53
N ASN A 237 -5.64 -9.08 -13.49
CA ASN A 237 -5.58 -9.51 -14.88
C ASN A 237 -4.11 -9.69 -15.24
N GLU A 238 -3.69 -10.94 -15.33
CA GLU A 238 -2.30 -11.31 -15.63
C GLU A 238 -1.89 -10.92 -17.05
N GLU A 239 -2.81 -10.98 -18.02
CA GLU A 239 -2.53 -10.63 -19.42
C GLU A 239 -2.24 -9.14 -19.61
N THR A 240 -2.91 -8.29 -18.83
CA THR A 240 -2.75 -6.83 -18.91
C THR A 240 -1.89 -6.25 -17.78
N HIS A 241 -1.35 -7.09 -16.89
CA HIS A 241 -0.60 -6.68 -15.70
C HIS A 241 -1.32 -5.61 -14.87
N GLN A 242 -2.59 -5.89 -14.55
CA GLN A 242 -3.47 -4.94 -13.86
C GLN A 242 -4.10 -5.53 -12.61
N VAL A 243 -4.22 -4.71 -11.57
CA VAL A 243 -5.15 -4.94 -10.46
C VAL A 243 -6.36 -4.04 -10.64
N ILE A 244 -7.54 -4.63 -10.58
CA ILE A 244 -8.82 -3.93 -10.68
C ILE A 244 -9.55 -4.06 -9.36
N ILE A 245 -9.77 -2.92 -8.70
CA ILE A 245 -10.55 -2.82 -7.47
C ILE A 245 -11.90 -2.20 -7.83
N HIS A 246 -12.98 -2.95 -7.66
CA HIS A 246 -14.34 -2.44 -7.78
C HIS A 246 -14.89 -2.10 -6.40
N LEU A 247 -15.19 -0.82 -6.16
CA LEU A 247 -15.82 -0.37 -4.92
C LEU A 247 -17.35 -0.46 -5.03
N SER A 248 -17.90 -1.53 -4.48
CA SER A 248 -19.36 -1.70 -4.43
C SER A 248 -20.04 -0.61 -3.59
N LYS A 249 -19.42 -0.26 -2.46
CA LYS A 249 -19.99 0.68 -1.47
C LYS A 249 -18.92 1.22 -0.53
N ALA A 250 -19.05 2.49 -0.16
CA ALA A 250 -18.37 3.07 1.00
C ALA A 250 -19.33 3.93 1.81
N LYS A 251 -19.18 3.91 3.13
CA LYS A 251 -19.99 4.68 4.08
C LYS A 251 -19.13 5.32 5.16
N LEU A 252 -19.52 6.53 5.58
CA LEU A 252 -19.02 7.19 6.77
C LEU A 252 -20.22 7.45 7.70
N GLY A 253 -20.37 6.61 8.73
CA GLY A 253 -21.59 6.60 9.53
C GLY A 253 -22.83 6.31 8.68
N ILE A 254 -23.72 7.29 8.58
CA ILE A 254 -24.94 7.21 7.76
C ILE A 254 -24.72 7.63 6.30
N PHE A 255 -23.68 8.42 6.02
CA PHE A 255 -23.43 9.02 4.71
C PHE A 255 -22.85 8.00 3.73
N SER A 256 -23.30 8.04 2.48
CA SER A 256 -22.60 7.40 1.36
C SER A 256 -21.37 8.22 0.99
N VAL A 257 -20.23 7.56 0.85
CA VAL A 257 -18.96 8.24 0.47
C VAL A 257 -18.23 7.48 -0.62
N THR A 258 -18.95 6.71 -1.43
CA THR A 258 -18.38 5.85 -2.47
C THR A 258 -17.75 6.69 -3.58
N GLU A 259 -18.50 7.63 -4.14
CA GLU A 259 -17.96 8.54 -5.15
C GLU A 259 -16.94 9.50 -4.54
N THR A 260 -17.18 9.93 -3.30
CA THR A 260 -16.26 10.78 -2.54
C THR A 260 -14.88 10.14 -2.46
N VAL A 261 -14.79 8.88 -2.01
CA VAL A 261 -13.53 8.12 -1.95
C VAL A 261 -12.87 8.02 -3.32
N LEU A 262 -13.62 7.66 -4.37
CA LEU A 262 -13.07 7.53 -5.73
C LEU A 262 -12.53 8.86 -6.27
N LYS A 263 -13.26 9.96 -6.04
CA LYS A 263 -12.81 11.31 -6.43
C LYS A 263 -11.56 11.71 -5.65
N SER A 264 -11.48 11.41 -4.36
CA SER A 264 -10.28 11.66 -3.55
C SER A 264 -9.07 10.89 -4.08
N VAL A 265 -9.19 9.59 -4.39
CA VAL A 265 -8.10 8.79 -4.99
C VAL A 265 -7.70 9.36 -6.36
N LYS A 266 -8.68 9.73 -7.19
CA LYS A 266 -8.42 10.34 -8.50
C LYS A 266 -7.65 11.65 -8.39
N ASN A 267 -7.95 12.46 -7.38
CA ASN A 267 -7.32 13.76 -7.17
C ASN A 267 -5.87 13.66 -6.65
N MET A 268 -5.49 12.51 -6.07
CA MET A 268 -4.09 12.25 -5.70
C MET A 268 -3.17 12.13 -6.92
N LYS A 269 -3.72 11.91 -8.12
CA LYS A 269 -2.96 11.81 -9.39
C LYS A 269 -1.76 10.84 -9.28
N LEU A 270 -1.97 9.72 -8.61
CA LEU A 270 -0.95 8.69 -8.44
C LEU A 270 -0.55 8.11 -9.80
N ASP A 271 0.75 7.97 -10.03
CA ASP A 271 1.27 7.34 -11.24
C ASP A 271 0.77 5.88 -11.33
N LYS A 272 0.50 5.40 -12.54
CA LYS A 272 -0.09 4.08 -12.82
C LYS A 272 -1.44 3.76 -12.16
N VAL A 273 -2.11 4.74 -11.56
CA VAL A 273 -3.46 4.55 -10.98
C VAL A 273 -4.50 5.31 -11.79
N SER A 274 -5.47 4.58 -12.32
CA SER A 274 -6.62 5.12 -13.06
C SER A 274 -7.90 4.92 -12.28
N VAL A 275 -8.76 5.95 -12.21
CA VAL A 275 -10.04 5.89 -11.49
C VAL A 275 -11.22 6.24 -12.39
N ASP A 276 -12.15 5.30 -12.54
CA ASP A 276 -13.45 5.53 -13.16
C ASP A 276 -14.52 5.63 -12.06
N VAL A 277 -14.91 6.87 -11.74
CA VAL A 277 -15.91 7.16 -10.70
C VAL A 277 -17.28 6.58 -11.04
N LYS A 278 -17.66 6.57 -12.33
CA LYS A 278 -19.00 6.08 -12.75
C LYS A 278 -19.08 4.57 -12.65
N LYS A 279 -18.01 3.86 -13.03
CA LYS A 279 -17.91 2.39 -12.90
C LYS A 279 -17.51 1.94 -11.50
N ARG A 280 -17.13 2.88 -10.63
CA ARG A 280 -16.62 2.64 -9.27
C ARG A 280 -15.39 1.74 -9.25
N THR A 281 -14.46 2.02 -10.16
CA THR A 281 -13.29 1.17 -10.37
C THR A 281 -12.02 1.96 -10.20
N ILE A 282 -11.07 1.36 -9.49
CA ILE A 282 -9.67 1.78 -9.43
C ILE A 282 -8.87 0.70 -10.15
N THR A 283 -8.07 1.11 -11.13
CA THR A 283 -7.16 0.24 -11.87
C THR A 283 -5.73 0.65 -11.52
N ILE A 284 -4.90 -0.33 -11.19
CA ILE A 284 -3.48 -0.15 -10.89
C ILE A 284 -2.70 -0.97 -11.91
N ASP A 285 -1.90 -0.29 -12.73
CA ASP A 285 -0.99 -0.93 -13.68
C ASP A 285 0.34 -1.25 -12.95
N PHE A 286 0.93 -2.44 -13.17
CA PHE A 286 2.24 -2.77 -12.62
C PHE A 286 3.27 -3.10 -13.69
#